data_AF-A0AAV5IUA6-F1
#
_entry.id   AF-A0AAV5IUA6-F1
#
_cell.length_a   1.000
_cell.length_b   1.000
_cell.length_c   1.000
_cell.angle_alpha   90.00
_cell.angle_beta   90.00
_cell.angle_gamma   90.00
#
_symmetry.space_group_name_H-M   'P 1'
#
loop_
_entity.id
_entity.type
_entity.pdbx_description
1 polymer ?
#
loop_
_entity_poly.entity_id
_entity_poly.type
_entity_poly.pdbx_seq_one_letter_code
_entity_poly.pdbx_strand_id
1 'polypeptide(L)'
;MAGENETHMVELEATTEHPGTTLRAPTSEAGFAPACKDTCFSDLRLQMWERRSDGSKGKVILDVTSDMAAVEVGGGPWFNTWKGSTVMPEPIKRALQVPVDVDGILGAVPLLRPPGL
;
A
#
# COMPACT_ATOMS: atom_id res chain seq x y z
N MET A 1 -2.94 10.09 -2.17
CA MET A 1 -3.65 8.81 -1.97
C MET A 1 -4.75 9.04 -0.94
N ALA A 2 -5.91 8.38 -1.06
CA ALA A 2 -6.99 8.50 -0.09
C ALA A 2 -7.62 7.13 0.18
N GLY A 3 -8.22 6.96 1.35
CA GLY A 3 -8.96 5.77 1.73
C GLY A 3 -10.07 6.09 2.72
N GLU A 4 -11.10 5.25 2.76
CA GLU A 4 -12.18 5.38 3.74
C GLU A 4 -12.69 4.01 4.18
N ASN A 5 -13.26 3.97 5.38
CA ASN A 5 -14.06 2.85 5.86
C ASN A 5 -15.34 3.40 6.53
N GLU A 6 -16.12 2.54 7.20
CA GLU A 6 -17.39 2.92 7.83
C GLU A 6 -17.27 4.07 8.85
N THR A 7 -16.10 4.24 9.47
CA THR A 7 -15.91 5.15 10.61
C THR A 7 -14.80 6.19 10.40
N HIS A 8 -13.95 6.04 9.39
CA HIS A 8 -12.76 6.87 9.19
C HIS A 8 -12.54 7.22 7.72
N MET A 9 -11.93 8.38 7.51
CA MET A 9 -11.38 8.83 6.22
C MET A 9 -9.91 9.18 6.41
N VAL A 10 -9.07 8.83 5.43
CA VAL A 10 -7.64 9.11 5.44
C VAL A 10 -7.19 9.71 4.10
N GLU A 11 -6.33 10.71 4.17
CA GLU A 11 -5.62 11.27 3.03
C GLU A 11 -4.12 11.28 3.31
N LEU A 12 -3.36 10.90 2.29
CA LEU A 12 -1.92 10.88 2.28
C LEU A 12 -1.43 11.66 1.06
N GLU A 13 -0.67 12.72 1.30
CA GLU A 13 -0.06 13.53 0.26
C GLU A 13 1.46 13.45 0.42
N ALA A 14 2.18 13.10 -0.63
CA ALA A 14 3.63 13.04 -0.63
C ALA A 14 4.17 13.81 -1.84
N THR A 15 5.15 14.68 -1.62
CA THR A 15 5.76 15.51 -2.66
C THR A 15 7.28 15.51 -2.52
N THR A 16 7.97 15.66 -3.65
CA THR A 16 9.43 15.72 -3.65
C THR A 16 9.92 16.48 -4.87
N GLU A 17 11.02 17.20 -4.69
CA GLU A 17 11.80 17.78 -5.79
C GLU A 17 13.03 16.94 -6.13
N HIS A 18 13.29 15.88 -5.35
CA HIS A 18 14.44 15.03 -5.54
C HIS A 18 14.27 14.16 -6.78
N PRO A 19 15.30 14.06 -7.64
CA PRO A 19 15.19 13.32 -8.89
C PRO A 19 15.08 11.80 -8.68
N GLY A 20 15.31 11.28 -7.47
CA GLY A 20 15.32 9.86 -7.14
C GLY A 20 16.54 9.09 -7.65
N THR A 21 16.65 7.85 -7.19
CA THR A 21 17.70 6.88 -7.53
C THR A 21 17.08 5.72 -8.30
N THR A 22 17.70 5.33 -9.42
CA THR A 22 17.24 4.16 -10.18
C THR A 22 17.46 2.89 -9.36
N LEU A 23 16.36 2.22 -9.02
CA LEU A 23 16.38 0.89 -8.45
C LEU A 23 16.34 -0.16 -9.56
N ARG A 24 17.04 -1.26 -9.32
CA ARG A 24 17.14 -2.37 -10.26
C ARG A 24 16.54 -3.62 -9.64
N ALA A 25 15.88 -4.41 -10.45
CA ALA A 25 15.29 -5.68 -10.05
C ALA A 25 15.80 -6.81 -10.96
N PRO A 26 15.93 -8.04 -10.45
CA PRO A 26 16.22 -9.19 -11.28
C PRO A 26 15.04 -9.51 -12.20
N THR A 27 15.28 -9.62 -13.50
CA THR A 27 14.32 -10.02 -14.53
C THR A 27 14.82 -11.25 -15.29
N SER A 28 13.90 -12.04 -15.84
CA SER A 28 14.20 -13.25 -16.60
C SER A 28 14.97 -12.96 -17.89
N GLU A 29 14.74 -11.81 -18.53
CA GLU A 29 15.30 -11.49 -19.84
C GLU A 29 16.59 -10.66 -19.76
N ALA A 30 16.68 -9.73 -18.80
CA ALA A 30 17.72 -8.71 -18.75
C ALA A 30 18.55 -8.72 -17.47
N GLY A 31 18.36 -9.71 -16.59
CA GLY A 31 19.07 -9.80 -15.32
C GLY A 31 18.75 -8.58 -14.44
N PHE A 32 19.76 -7.90 -13.91
CA PHE A 32 19.55 -6.76 -13.00
C PHE A 32 19.25 -5.45 -13.74
N ALA A 33 18.01 -5.32 -14.20
CA ALA A 33 17.52 -4.22 -15.02
C ALA A 33 16.85 -3.11 -14.18
N PRO A 34 16.91 -1.83 -14.62
CA PRO A 34 16.13 -0.75 -14.01
C PRO A 34 14.63 -1.08 -13.94
N ALA A 35 14.02 -0.87 -12.77
CA ALA A 35 12.60 -1.18 -12.54
C ALA A 35 11.81 0.06 -12.10
N CYS A 36 12.33 0.86 -11.18
CA CYS A 36 11.72 2.11 -10.72
C CYS A 36 12.79 3.16 -10.38
N LYS A 37 12.35 4.37 -10.03
CA LYS A 37 13.20 5.47 -9.60
C LYS A 37 12.57 6.11 -8.37
N ASP A 38 13.22 5.95 -7.22
CA ASP A 38 12.62 6.28 -5.93
C ASP A 38 13.50 7.24 -5.12
N THR A 39 12.90 7.96 -4.19
CA THR A 39 13.60 8.78 -3.18
C THR A 39 12.96 8.59 -1.82
N CYS A 40 13.76 8.53 -0.76
CA CYS A 40 13.28 8.59 0.63
C CYS A 40 13.29 10.02 1.21
N PHE A 41 13.71 10.99 0.40
CA PHE A 41 13.68 12.42 0.72
C PHE A 41 12.42 13.01 0.08
N SER A 42 11.36 13.10 0.86
CA SER A 42 10.09 13.66 0.42
C SER A 42 9.27 14.13 1.61
N ASP A 43 8.48 15.18 1.40
CA ASP A 43 7.54 15.68 2.38
C ASP A 43 6.26 14.87 2.28
N LEU A 44 5.80 14.35 3.42
CA LEU A 44 4.59 13.57 3.58
C LEU A 44 3.65 14.27 4.54
N ARG A 45 2.38 14.39 4.17
CA ARG A 45 1.29 14.77 5.08
C ARG A 45 0.29 13.64 5.17
N LEU A 46 0.00 13.22 6.40
CA LEU A 46 -1.06 12.27 6.71
C LEU A 46 -2.17 12.99 7.47
N GLN A 47 -3.38 12.92 6.92
CA GLN A 47 -4.57 13.46 7.56
C GLN A 47 -5.62 12.37 7.73
N MET A 48 -6.27 12.36 8.89
CA MET A 48 -7.32 11.39 9.22
C MET A 48 -8.47 12.06 9.96
N TRP A 49 -9.69 11.66 9.59
CA TRP A 49 -10.93 12.17 10.17
C TRP A 49 -11.84 11.02 10.57
N GLU A 50 -12.71 11.25 11.54
CA GLU A 50 -13.93 10.45 11.70
C GLU A 50 -14.78 10.61 10.43
N ARG A 51 -15.49 9.57 10.00
CA ARG A 51 -16.44 9.64 8.89
C ARG A 51 -17.85 9.87 9.43
N ARG A 52 -18.53 10.92 8.95
CA ARG A 52 -19.92 11.18 9.33
C ARG A 52 -20.88 10.22 8.60
N SER A 53 -22.11 10.11 9.12
CA SER A 53 -23.18 9.31 8.52
C SER A 53 -23.56 9.78 7.11
N ASP A 54 -23.36 11.06 6.79
CA ASP A 54 -23.54 11.63 5.44
C ASP A 54 -22.35 11.38 4.50
N GLY A 55 -21.32 10.67 4.97
CA GLY A 55 -20.10 10.41 4.21
C GLY A 55 -19.12 11.58 4.16
N SER A 56 -19.33 12.66 4.91
CA SER A 56 -18.38 13.78 4.98
C SER A 56 -17.27 13.57 6.00
N LYS A 57 -16.16 14.33 5.85
CA LYS A 57 -15.06 14.38 6.81
C LYS A 57 -15.51 15.01 8.13
N GLY A 58 -15.52 14.19 9.17
CA GLY A 58 -15.88 14.49 10.55
C GLY A 58 -14.84 15.29 11.33
N LYS A 59 -14.70 14.95 12.61
CA LYS A 59 -13.67 15.49 13.49
C LYS A 59 -12.29 15.04 13.01
N VAL A 60 -11.32 15.95 12.98
CA VAL A 60 -9.92 15.62 12.72
C VAL A 60 -9.40 14.75 13.86
N ILE A 61 -8.86 13.58 13.51
CA ILE A 61 -8.18 12.67 14.44
C ILE A 61 -6.68 12.90 14.37
N LEU A 62 -6.14 13.09 13.16
CA LEU A 62 -4.70 13.25 12.92
C LEU A 62 -4.45 14.23 11.78
N ASP A 63 -3.47 15.10 11.93
CA ASP A 63 -2.88 15.92 10.87
C ASP A 63 -1.40 16.11 11.21
N VAL A 64 -0.54 15.35 10.52
CA VAL A 64 0.88 15.27 10.82
C VAL A 64 1.70 15.27 9.55
N THR A 65 2.95 15.73 9.67
CA THR A 65 3.92 15.75 8.58
C THR A 65 5.18 14.96 8.92
N SER A 66 5.86 14.48 7.89
CA SER A 66 7.19 13.88 7.92
C SER A 66 7.99 14.41 6.74
N ASP A 67 9.28 14.69 6.91
CA ASP A 67 10.23 15.05 5.85
C ASP A 67 10.99 13.82 5.30
N MET A 68 10.62 12.64 5.80
CA MET A 68 11.15 11.35 5.36
C MET A 68 9.99 10.44 4.92
N ALA A 69 9.90 10.22 3.62
CA ALA A 69 8.99 9.25 3.02
C ALA A 69 9.56 8.73 1.70
N ALA A 70 9.31 7.44 1.42
CA ALA A 70 9.66 6.82 0.15
C ALA A 70 8.59 7.13 -0.89
N VAL A 71 8.98 7.77 -1.99
CA VAL A 71 8.11 8.06 -3.13
C VAL A 71 8.78 7.62 -4.43
N GLU A 72 8.00 6.99 -5.30
CA GLU A 72 8.39 6.71 -6.68
C GLU A 72 8.25 7.99 -7.52
N VAL A 73 9.33 8.44 -8.13
CA VAL A 73 9.39 9.68 -8.96
C VAL A 73 9.54 9.38 -10.45
N GLY A 74 9.50 8.10 -10.82
CA GLY A 74 9.56 7.65 -12.22
C GLY A 74 10.15 6.25 -12.35
N GLY A 75 10.67 5.95 -13.53
CA GLY A 75 10.96 4.57 -13.93
C GLY A 75 9.77 4.01 -14.70
N GLY A 76 10.04 3.29 -15.80
CA GLY A 76 8.97 2.74 -16.64
C GLY A 76 8.07 1.76 -15.88
N PRO A 77 6.81 1.55 -16.27
CA PRO A 77 6.10 2.11 -17.43
C PRO A 77 5.19 3.31 -17.09
N TRP A 78 5.31 3.90 -15.90
CA TRP A 78 4.35 4.90 -15.42
C TRP A 78 4.68 6.29 -15.95
N PHE A 79 3.98 6.72 -17.01
CA PHE A 79 4.07 8.07 -17.57
C PHE A 79 3.05 9.05 -16.97
N ASN A 80 2.17 8.57 -16.09
CA ASN A 80 1.08 9.32 -15.48
C ASN A 80 0.95 8.97 -14.00
N THR A 81 0.24 9.80 -13.23
CA THR A 81 -0.10 9.52 -11.82
C THR A 81 -0.80 8.17 -11.69
N TRP A 82 -0.23 7.28 -10.87
CA TRP A 82 -0.85 5.99 -10.55
C TRP A 82 -2.14 6.20 -9.74
N LYS A 83 -3.23 5.53 -10.15
CA LYS A 83 -4.52 5.52 -9.45
C LYS A 83 -4.96 4.06 -9.26
N GLY A 84 -4.82 3.55 -8.05
CA GLY A 84 -5.41 2.27 -7.65
C GLY A 84 -6.69 2.48 -6.85
N SER A 85 -7.71 1.70 -7.16
CA SER A 85 -8.86 1.49 -6.27
C SER A 85 -8.84 0.02 -5.87
N THR A 86 -8.94 -0.25 -4.57
CA THR A 86 -9.12 -1.60 -4.05
C THR A 86 -10.45 -1.66 -3.35
N VAL A 87 -11.23 -2.70 -3.66
CA VAL A 87 -12.47 -3.00 -2.99
C VAL A 87 -12.28 -4.38 -2.37
N MET A 88 -12.45 -4.47 -1.06
CA MET A 88 -12.49 -5.75 -0.36
C MET A 88 -13.94 -6.21 -0.27
N PRO A 89 -14.34 -7.30 -0.98
CA PRO A 89 -15.67 -7.86 -0.83
C PRO A 89 -15.92 -8.29 0.62
N GLU A 90 -17.14 -8.03 1.12
CA GLU A 90 -17.54 -8.36 2.50
C GLU A 90 -17.26 -9.82 2.92
N PRO A 91 -17.47 -10.84 2.07
CA PRO A 91 -17.11 -12.22 2.43
C PRO A 91 -15.62 -12.40 2.77
N ILE A 92 -14.74 -11.71 2.06
CA ILE A 92 -13.28 -11.77 2.28
C ILE A 92 -12.89 -10.98 3.54
N LYS A 93 -13.48 -9.78 3.73
CA LYS A 93 -13.31 -8.97 4.94
C LYS A 93 -13.68 -9.75 6.21
N ARG A 94 -14.78 -10.50 6.18
CA ARG A 94 -15.20 -11.38 7.27
C ARG A 94 -14.25 -12.55 7.49
N ALA A 95 -13.82 -13.22 6.42
CA ALA A 95 -12.89 -14.35 6.51
C ALA A 95 -11.54 -13.96 7.15
N LEU A 96 -11.02 -12.77 6.84
CA LEU A 96 -9.74 -12.27 7.40
C LEU A 96 -9.84 -11.83 8.88
N GLN A 97 -11.05 -11.59 9.39
CA GLN A 97 -11.27 -11.28 10.80
C GLN A 97 -11.37 -12.54 11.69
N VAL A 98 -11.38 -13.72 11.08
CA VAL A 98 -11.37 -15.00 11.78
C VAL A 98 -9.93 -15.54 11.74
N PRO A 99 -9.35 -15.98 12.87
CA PRO A 99 -8.08 -16.69 12.83
C PRO A 99 -8.23 -17.94 11.96
N VAL A 100 -7.56 -17.94 10.81
CA VAL A 100 -7.50 -19.10 9.93
C VAL A 100 -6.41 -20.02 10.48
N ASP A 101 -6.81 -21.23 10.87
CA ASP A 101 -5.87 -22.30 11.25
C ASP A 101 -5.14 -22.79 10.00
N VAL A 102 -4.03 -22.13 9.69
CA VAL A 102 -3.19 -22.43 8.54
C VAL A 102 -2.60 -23.85 8.64
N ASP A 103 -2.28 -24.28 9.87
CA ASP A 103 -1.69 -25.59 10.13
C ASP A 103 -2.70 -26.73 9.95
N GLY A 104 -3.95 -26.52 10.36
CA GLY A 104 -5.05 -27.46 10.12
C GLY A 104 -5.37 -27.63 8.63
N ILE A 105 -5.37 -26.53 7.86
CA ILE A 105 -5.65 -26.56 6.41
C ILE A 105 -4.50 -27.20 5.63
N LEU A 106 -3.25 -26.82 5.92
CA LEU A 106 -2.06 -27.41 5.28
C LEU A 106 -1.74 -28.82 5.79
N GLY A 107 -2.30 -29.23 6.93
CA GLY A 107 -2.30 -30.62 7.40
C GLY A 107 -3.24 -31.54 6.61
N ALA A 108 -4.35 -31.02 6.10
CA ALA A 108 -5.31 -31.77 5.29
C ALA A 108 -4.84 -31.99 3.84
N VAL A 109 -3.88 -31.21 3.35
CA VAL A 109 -3.33 -31.31 1.98
C VAL A 109 -1.79 -31.30 2.02
N PRO A 110 -1.14 -32.45 2.26
CA PRO A 110 0.32 -32.55 2.43
C PRO A 110 1.14 -32.08 1.23
N LEU A 111 0.54 -32.05 0.04
CA LEU A 111 1.18 -31.62 -1.22
C LEU A 111 1.50 -30.12 -1.25
N LEU A 112 0.85 -29.31 -0.41
CA LEU A 112 1.03 -27.85 -0.36
C LEU A 112 2.01 -27.40 0.72
N ARG A 113 2.63 -28.33 1.48
CA ARG A 113 3.66 -27.97 2.45
C ARG A 113 4.99 -27.70 1.73
N PRO A 114 5.55 -26.49 1.81
CA PRO A 114 6.90 -26.25 1.32
C PRO A 114 7.91 -27.08 2.14
N PRO A 115 8.95 -27.66 1.51
CA PRO A 115 9.95 -28.43 2.23
C PRO A 115 10.69 -27.54 3.24
N GLY A 116 10.69 -27.93 4.51
CA GLY A 116 11.43 -27.26 5.60
C GLY A 116 10.59 -26.61 6.71
N LEU A 117 9.26 -26.82 6.72
CA LEU A 117 8.34 -26.47 7.81
C LEU A 117 7.70 -27.74 8.41
#